data_AF-A0A3M1Y4F2-F1
#
_entry.id   AF-A0A3M1Y4F2-F1
#
_cell.length_a   1.000
_cell.length_b   1.000
_cell.length_c   1.000
_cell.angle_alpha   90.00
_cell.angle_beta   90.00
_cell.angle_gamma   90.00
#
_symmetry.space_group_name_H-M   'P 1'
#
loop_
_entity.id
_entity.type
_entity.pdbx_description
1 polymer ?
#
loop_
_entity_poly.entity_id
_entity_poly.type
_entity_poly.pdbx_seq_one_letter_code
_entity_poly.pdbx_strand_id
1 'polypeptide(L)'
;AGTFARWLMPWFYLVFMASPLSYLIDIRRKLRVFLYYNLALFLLRLIAIWGAGTWLGDPVLTVQVFSLVGGILTGGQLAYLLWLGGVWGQGKSR
;
A
#
# COMPACT_ATOMS: atom_id res chain seq x y z
N ALA A 1 -21.12 -5.82 -11.00
CA ALA A 1 -20.59 -4.68 -10.20
C ALA A 1 -19.89 -5.12 -8.90
N GLY A 2 -20.46 -6.05 -8.11
CA GLY A 2 -19.88 -6.46 -6.82
C GLY A 2 -18.52 -7.19 -6.87
N THR A 3 -18.17 -7.83 -7.99
CA THR A 3 -16.91 -8.60 -8.12
C THR A 3 -15.68 -7.70 -7.98
N PHE A 4 -15.68 -6.52 -8.61
CA PHE A 4 -14.57 -5.56 -8.50
C PHE A 4 -14.44 -5.00 -7.08
N ALA A 5 -15.57 -4.67 -6.45
CA ALA A 5 -15.59 -4.16 -5.08
C ALA A 5 -15.01 -5.20 -4.09
N ARG A 6 -15.31 -6.49 -4.27
CA ARG A 6 -14.80 -7.56 -3.42
C ARG A 6 -13.27 -7.65 -3.41
N TRP A 7 -12.63 -7.38 -4.54
CA TRP A 7 -11.17 -7.40 -4.67
C TRP A 7 -10.50 -6.09 -4.23
N LEU A 8 -11.17 -4.96 -4.45
CA LEU A 8 -10.67 -3.65 -4.05
C LEU A 8 -10.79 -3.39 -2.55
N MET A 9 -11.82 -3.94 -1.89
CA MET A 9 -12.12 -3.71 -0.47
C MET A 9 -10.93 -3.98 0.48
N PRO A 10 -10.21 -5.12 0.38
CA PRO A 10 -9.03 -5.37 1.23
C PRO A 10 -7.95 -4.32 1.08
N TRP A 11 -7.68 -3.89 -0.15
CA TRP A 11 -6.70 -2.84 -0.42
C TRP A 11 -7.16 -1.49 0.14
N PHE A 12 -8.42 -1.11 -0.06
CA PHE A 12 -8.99 0.13 0.49
C PHE A 12 -8.92 0.17 2.02
N TYR A 13 -9.20 -0.95 2.69
CA TYR A 13 -9.09 -1.05 4.14
C TYR A 13 -7.66 -0.74 4.64
N LEU A 14 -6.64 -1.28 3.96
CA LEU A 14 -5.24 -1.03 4.32
C LEU A 14 -4.84 0.43 4.09
N VAL A 15 -5.31 1.06 3.00
CA VAL A 15 -5.06 2.48 2.72
C VAL A 15 -5.71 3.36 3.78
N PHE A 16 -6.93 3.03 4.19
CA PHE A 16 -7.64 3.76 5.24
C PHE A 16 -6.86 3.72 6.56
N MET A 17 -6.34 2.55 6.94
CA MET A 17 -5.48 2.40 8.12
C MET A 17 -4.17 3.18 7.99
N ALA A 18 -3.58 3.24 6.79
CA ALA A 18 -2.33 3.95 6.55
C ALA A 18 -2.46 5.48 6.60
N SER A 19 -3.66 6.02 6.37
CA SER A 19 -3.92 7.46 6.35
C SER A 19 -3.53 8.18 7.66
N PRO A 20 -4.03 7.81 8.85
CA PRO A 20 -3.62 8.46 10.11
C PRO A 20 -2.13 8.23 10.43
N LEU A 21 -1.59 7.05 10.10
CA LEU A 21 -0.18 6.71 10.28
C LEU A 21 0.76 7.53 9.38
N SER A 22 0.27 8.10 8.28
CA SER A 22 1.09 8.95 7.40
C SER A 22 1.51 10.26 8.08
N TYR A 23 0.71 10.79 9.02
CA TYR A 23 1.09 11.97 9.82
C TYR A 23 2.32 11.73 10.70
N LEU A 24 2.51 10.50 11.19
CA LEU A 24 3.70 10.10 11.96
C LEU A 24 4.99 10.29 11.14
N ILE A 25 4.94 10.14 9.82
CA ILE A 25 6.09 10.30 8.93
C ILE A 25 6.52 11.77 8.87
N ASP A 26 5.55 12.67 8.82
CA ASP A 26 5.76 14.11 8.76
C ASP A 26 6.41 14.61 10.05
N ILE A 27 5.86 14.19 11.20
CA ILE A 27 6.42 14.45 12.53
C ILE A 27 7.86 13.93 12.66
N ARG A 28 8.16 12.76 12.08
CA ARG A 28 9.50 12.13 12.13
C ARG A 28 10.43 12.60 11.00
N ARG A 29 10.03 13.58 10.18
CA ARG A 29 10.76 14.10 9.00
C ARG A 29 11.26 13.02 8.03
N LYS A 30 10.59 11.87 7.95
CA LYS A 30 10.96 10.75 7.04
C LYS A 30 10.25 10.80 5.69
N LEU A 31 9.83 11.99 5.25
CA LEU A 31 9.04 12.19 4.03
C LEU A 31 9.71 11.60 2.77
N ARG A 32 11.05 11.65 2.68
CA ARG A 32 11.78 11.06 1.54
C ARG A 32 11.58 9.55 1.42
N VAL A 33 11.61 8.82 2.54
CA VAL A 33 11.40 7.37 2.55
C VAL A 33 9.99 7.04 2.11
N PHE A 34 9.01 7.80 2.60
CA PHE A 34 7.62 7.67 2.18
C PHE A 34 7.41 7.98 0.69
N LEU A 35 8.12 8.98 0.16
CA LEU A 35 8.08 9.31 -1.25
C LEU A 35 8.58 8.14 -2.12
N TYR A 36 9.68 7.49 -1.73
CA TYR A 36 10.18 6.30 -2.44
C TYR A 36 9.18 5.15 -2.39
N TYR A 37 8.52 4.90 -1.25
CA TYR A 37 7.48 3.88 -1.14
C TYR A 37 6.29 4.17 -2.05
N ASN A 38 5.76 5.40 -2.04
CA ASN A 38 4.64 5.78 -2.90
C ASN A 38 5.03 5.73 -4.38
N LEU A 39 6.25 6.13 -4.73
CA LEU A 39 6.75 6.06 -6.10
C LEU A 39 6.88 4.61 -6.57
N ALA A 40 7.46 3.73 -5.75
CA ALA A 40 7.55 2.31 -6.05
C ALA A 40 6.16 1.69 -6.21
N LEU A 41 5.21 2.05 -5.33
CA LEU A 41 3.83 1.60 -5.39
C LEU A 41 3.11 2.08 -6.66
N PHE A 42 3.35 3.32 -7.07
CA PHE A 42 2.82 3.87 -8.31
C PHE A 42 3.38 3.15 -9.54
N LEU A 43 4.69 2.93 -9.60
CA LEU A 43 5.35 2.22 -10.70
C LEU A 43 4.90 0.76 -10.79
N LEU A 44 4.84 0.04 -9.67
CA LEU A 44 4.37 -1.34 -9.65
C LEU A 44 2.91 -1.45 -10.08
N ARG A 45 2.07 -0.47 -9.75
CA ARG A 45 0.68 -0.41 -10.23
C ARG A 45 0.58 -0.19 -11.72
N LEU A 46 1.39 0.72 -12.26
CA LEU A 46 1.47 0.94 -13.70
C LEU A 46 1.86 -0.34 -14.42
N ILE A 47 2.89 -1.05 -13.94
CA ILE A 47 3.33 -2.33 -14.51
C ILE A 47 2.24 -3.39 -14.36
N ALA A 48 1.58 -3.47 -13.20
CA ALA A 48 0.52 -4.44 -12.96
C ALA A 48 -0.69 -4.23 -13.89
N ILE A 49 -1.14 -2.99 -14.08
CA ILE A 49 -2.24 -2.67 -14.99
C ILE A 49 -1.82 -2.89 -16.44
N TRP A 50 -0.63 -2.42 -16.82
CA TRP A 50 -0.16 -2.50 -18.20
C TRP A 50 0.12 -3.95 -18.59
N GLY A 51 0.78 -4.73 -17.73
CA GLY A 51 1.03 -6.15 -17.93
C GLY A 51 -0.25 -6.99 -17.89
N ALA A 52 -1.09 -6.83 -16.86
CA ALA A 52 -2.30 -7.63 -16.76
C ALA A 52 -3.35 -7.25 -17.82
N GLY A 53 -3.41 -5.97 -18.23
CA GLY A 53 -4.30 -5.51 -19.29
C GLY A 53 -3.87 -5.96 -20.68
N THR A 54 -2.57 -6.06 -20.95
CA THR A 54 -2.06 -6.51 -22.27
C THR A 54 -2.02 -8.03 -22.43
N TRP A 55 -1.77 -8.78 -21.35
CA TRP A 55 -1.59 -10.23 -21.42
C TRP A 55 -2.85 -11.06 -21.12
N LEU A 56 -3.72 -10.62 -20.19
CA LEU A 56 -4.85 -11.44 -19.74
C LEU A 56 -6.18 -11.12 -20.45
N GLY A 57 -6.35 -9.92 -21.00
CA GLY A 57 -7.56 -9.52 -21.74
C GLY A 57 -8.87 -9.47 -20.91
N ASP A 58 -8.86 -9.94 -19.67
CA ASP A 58 -9.99 -9.92 -18.74
C ASP A 58 -9.86 -8.75 -17.72
N PRO A 59 -10.78 -7.76 -17.76
CA PRO A 59 -10.79 -6.63 -16.82
C PRO A 59 -10.83 -7.05 -15.35
N VAL A 60 -11.46 -8.17 -15.03
CA VAL A 60 -11.60 -8.66 -13.65
C VAL A 60 -10.25 -9.10 -13.11
N LEU A 61 -9.48 -9.84 -13.89
CA LEU A 61 -8.15 -10.30 -13.50
C LEU A 61 -7.16 -9.14 -13.37
N THR A 62 -7.24 -8.12 -14.24
CA THR A 62 -6.44 -6.91 -14.12
C THR A 62 -6.67 -6.22 -12.77
N VAL A 63 -7.93 -6.09 -12.34
CA VAL A 63 -8.28 -5.46 -11.05
C VAL A 63 -7.85 -6.32 -9.86
N GLN A 64 -7.91 -7.65 -9.99
CA GLN A 64 -7.41 -8.57 -8.95
C GLN A 64 -5.91 -8.39 -8.72
N VAL A 65 -5.11 -8.45 -9.79
CA VAL A 65 -3.65 -8.28 -9.71
C VAL A 65 -3.30 -6.89 -9.17
N PHE A 66 -3.98 -5.84 -9.64
CA PHE A 66 -3.82 -4.48 -9.13
C PHE A 66 -4.09 -4.39 -7.62
N SER A 67 -5.18 -4.99 -7.15
CA SER A 67 -5.58 -4.94 -5.74
C SER A 67 -4.65 -5.76 -4.86
N LEU A 68 -4.15 -6.90 -5.34
CA LEU A 68 -3.15 -7.72 -4.63
C LEU A 68 -1.81 -7.00 -4.49
N VAL A 69 -1.28 -6.46 -5.59
CA VAL A 69 -0.02 -5.70 -5.59
C VAL A 69 -0.14 -4.47 -4.69
N GLY A 70 -1.24 -3.72 -4.82
CA GLY A 70 -1.55 -2.57 -3.99
C GLY A 70 -1.69 -2.94 -2.52
N GLY A 71 -2.39 -4.03 -2.21
CA GLY A 71 -2.61 -4.53 -0.85
C GLY A 71 -1.31 -4.96 -0.18
N ILE A 72 -0.48 -5.77 -0.84
CA ILE A 72 0.80 -6.26 -0.29
C ILE A 72 1.74 -5.08 0.01
N LEU A 73 1.91 -4.16 -0.95
CA LEU A 73 2.80 -3.00 -0.76
C LEU A 73 2.29 -2.05 0.32
N THR A 74 0.98 -1.79 0.35
CA THR A 74 0.37 -0.93 1.37
C THR A 74 0.45 -1.59 2.75
N GLY A 75 0.26 -2.91 2.83
CA GLY A 75 0.44 -3.68 4.06
C GLY A 75 1.88 -3.64 4.58
N GLY A 76 2.86 -3.79 3.70
CA GLY A 76 4.29 -3.64 4.04
C GLY A 76 4.64 -2.23 4.51
N GLN A 77 4.10 -1.20 3.83
CA GLN A 77 4.24 0.19 4.25
C GLN A 77 3.59 0.42 5.63
N LEU A 78 2.40 -0.13 5.86
CA LEU A 78 1.70 -0.05 7.15
C LEU A 78 2.52 -0.69 8.27
N ALA A 79 3.07 -1.88 8.03
CA ALA A 79 3.94 -2.58 8.98
C ALA A 79 5.19 -1.76 9.30
N TYR A 80 5.82 -1.16 8.29
CA TYR A 80 6.94 -0.24 8.48
C TYR A 80 6.55 0.99 9.33
N LEU A 81 5.35 1.55 9.11
CA LEU A 81 4.84 2.68 9.87
C LEU A 81 4.53 2.32 11.32
N LEU A 82 3.95 1.15 11.58
CA LEU A 82 3.70 0.65 12.93
C LEU A 82 5.02 0.42 13.69
N TRP A 83 6.02 -0.13 13.01
CA TRP A 83 7.36 -0.28 13.57
C TRP A 83 7.99 1.10 13.87
N LEU A 84 7.91 2.05 12.93
CA LEU A 84 8.45 3.40 13.08
C LEU A 84 7.71 4.21 14.17
N GLY A 85 6.41 3.98 14.33
CA GLY A 85 5.54 4.55 15.36
C GLY A 85 5.79 3.97 16.75
N GLY A 86 6.67 2.97 16.89
CA GLY A 86 7.10 2.45 18.18
C GLY A 86 6.21 1.36 18.76
N VAL A 87 5.24 0.83 18.00
CA VAL A 87 4.33 -0.26 18.44
C VAL A 87 5.12 -1.50 18.88
N TRP A 88 6.27 -1.75 18.26
CA TRP A 88 7.12 -2.92 18.56
C TRP A 88 8.43 -2.59 19.30
N GLY A 89 8.74 -1.33 19.51
CA GLY A 89 10.11 -0.94 19.85
C GLY A 89 10.23 0.46 20.44
N GLN A 90 9.58 0.70 21.57
CA GLN A 90 9.95 1.76 22.53
C GLN A 90 9.88 1.21 23.97
N GLY A 91 10.65 0.14 24.20
CA GLY A 91 11.09 -0.29 25.53
C GLY A 91 12.49 0.21 25.85
N LYS A 92 12.87 1.42 25.42
CA LYS A 92 14.07 2.09 25.91
C LYS A 92 13.75 3.53 26.31
N SER A 93 13.12 3.60 27.47
CA SER A 93 13.18 4.74 28.38
C SER A 93 14.63 5.13 28.61
N ARG A 94 14.90 6.43 28.46
CA ARG A 94 16.02 7.21 28.99
C ARG A 94 17.37 7.06 28.31
#